data_AF-A0A537SY25-F1
#
_entry.id   AF-A0A537SY25-F1
#
_cell.length_a   1.000
_cell.length_b   1.000
_cell.length_c   1.000
_cell.angle_alpha   90.00
_cell.angle_beta   90.00
_cell.angle_gamma   90.00
#
_symmetry.space_group_name_H-M   'P 1'
#
loop_
_entity.id
_entity.type
_entity.pdbx_description
1 polymer ?
#
loop_
_entity_poly.entity_id
_entity_poly.type
_entity_poly.pdbx_seq_one_letter_code
_entity_poly.pdbx_strand_id
1 'polypeptide(L)'
;QHVQNGVGRIKTEKSGFTVTAVVPVLPILAETLAAGPCGDLTFIVGERGQPLTKESFGNAFREACRTAGVPGSAHGVRKIAATTAANNGATTSQLKALFGWTSDAMPTLYTRAADRERLGREAGHMLENENRKSIPSPEGKVRALAENR
;
A
#
# COMPACT_ATOMS: atom_id res chain seq x y z
N GLN A 1 -7.91 24.12 7.06
CA GLN A 1 -6.56 23.64 6.67
C GLN A 1 -6.58 22.12 6.57
N HIS A 2 -6.05 21.54 5.48
CA HIS A 2 -6.17 20.10 5.15
C HIS A 2 -5.34 19.15 6.04
N VAL A 3 -4.45 19.70 6.85
CA VAL A 3 -3.61 18.97 7.81
C VAL A 3 -4.03 19.38 9.21
N GLN A 4 -4.32 18.40 10.07
CA GLN A 4 -4.63 18.58 11.49
C GLN A 4 -3.97 17.45 12.27
N ASN A 5 -3.34 17.78 13.40
CA ASN A 5 -2.65 16.80 14.28
C ASN A 5 -1.67 15.89 13.51
N GLY A 6 -0.89 16.46 12.58
CA GLY A 6 0.08 15.71 11.77
C GLY A 6 -0.55 14.79 10.72
N VAL A 7 -1.84 14.94 10.41
CA VAL A 7 -2.55 14.09 9.45
C VAL A 7 -3.21 14.94 8.38
N GLY A 8 -2.80 14.71 7.12
CA GLY A 8 -3.45 15.25 5.94
C GLY A 8 -4.68 14.41 5.56
N ARG A 9 -5.79 15.08 5.23
CA ARG A 9 -6.99 14.44 4.68
C ARG A 9 -7.24 14.95 3.28
N ILE A 10 -7.16 14.05 2.29
CA ILE A 10 -7.33 14.38 0.88
C ILE A 10 -8.55 13.66 0.32
N LYS A 11 -9.47 14.43 -0.25
CA LYS A 11 -10.62 13.92 -0.99
C LYS A 11 -10.18 13.52 -2.41
N THR A 12 -10.39 12.26 -2.79
CA THR A 12 -10.07 11.79 -4.15
C THR A 12 -11.32 11.76 -5.02
N GLU A 13 -11.28 12.36 -6.22
CA GLU A 13 -12.47 12.54 -7.08
C GLU A 13 -12.62 11.53 -8.22
N LYS A 14 -11.59 10.72 -8.51
CA LYS A 14 -11.50 9.90 -9.73
C LYS A 14 -12.62 8.85 -9.91
N SER A 15 -13.45 8.59 -8.90
CA SER A 15 -14.40 7.46 -8.89
C SER A 15 -15.86 7.86 -8.68
N GLY A 16 -16.23 9.15 -8.72
CA GLY A 16 -17.58 9.60 -8.35
C GLY A 16 -17.93 9.43 -6.86
N PHE A 17 -17.06 8.75 -6.11
CA PHE A 17 -17.09 8.63 -4.67
C PHE A 17 -15.92 9.43 -4.09
N THR A 18 -16.22 10.24 -3.07
CA THR A 18 -15.20 10.92 -2.28
C THR A 18 -14.67 9.96 -1.23
N VAL A 19 -13.45 9.47 -1.41
CA VAL A 19 -12.72 8.77 -0.35
C VAL A 19 -11.70 9.71 0.27
N THR A 20 -11.60 9.65 1.59
CA THR A 20 -10.56 10.36 2.33
C THR A 20 -9.32 9.47 2.40
N ALA A 21 -8.26 9.87 1.72
CA ALA A 21 -6.93 9.36 1.99
C ALA A 21 -6.40 10.02 3.27
N VAL A 22 -5.90 9.21 4.20
CA VAL A 22 -5.29 9.64 5.45
C VAL A 22 -3.77 9.60 5.23
N VAL A 23 -3.13 10.75 5.14
CA VAL A 23 -1.71 10.87 4.87
C VAL A 23 -1.00 11.36 6.12
N PRO A 24 -0.28 10.49 6.85
CA PRO A 24 0.57 10.93 7.95
C PRO A 24 1.63 11.88 7.43
N VAL A 25 1.78 13.03 8.08
CA VAL A 25 2.86 13.98 7.80
C VAL A 25 4.11 13.47 8.50
N LEU A 26 4.87 12.64 7.80
CA LEU A 26 6.17 12.17 8.24
C LEU A 26 7.15 13.36 8.42
N PRO A 27 8.18 13.25 9.28
CA PRO A 27 9.15 14.33 9.48
C PRO A 27 9.72 14.88 8.17
N ILE A 28 10.11 13.99 7.25
CA ILE A 28 10.63 14.38 5.94
C ILE A 28 9.60 15.16 5.08
N LEU A 29 8.31 14.82 5.20
CA LEU A 29 7.25 15.56 4.50
C LEU A 29 7.05 16.93 5.15
N ALA A 30 7.09 17.03 6.48
CA ALA A 30 7.01 18.30 7.18
C ALA A 30 8.16 19.23 6.79
N GLU A 31 9.39 18.73 6.78
CA GLU A 31 10.59 19.45 6.35
C GLU A 31 10.47 19.91 4.88
N THR A 32 10.01 19.02 4.00
CA THR A 32 9.81 19.35 2.58
C THR A 32 8.76 20.44 2.39
N LEU A 33 7.64 20.36 3.12
CA LEU A 33 6.58 21.37 3.07
C LEU A 33 7.03 22.72 3.65
N ALA A 34 7.93 22.72 4.64
CA ALA A 34 8.50 23.95 5.19
C ALA A 34 9.54 24.60 4.26
N ALA A 35 10.26 23.79 3.47
CA ALA A 35 11.30 24.27 2.56
C ALA A 35 10.76 24.80 1.22
N GLY A 36 9.67 24.22 0.71
CA GLY A 36 9.15 24.53 -0.63
C GLY A 36 8.19 25.73 -0.64
N PRO A 37 8.05 26.43 -1.78
CA PRO A 37 6.99 27.42 -1.90
C PRO A 37 5.63 26.71 -1.76
N CYS A 38 4.87 27.10 -0.73
CA CYS A 38 3.46 26.77 -0.59
C CYS A 38 2.64 28.03 -0.87
N GLY A 39 1.47 27.86 -1.49
CA GLY A 39 0.48 28.94 -1.57
C GLY A 39 -0.39 28.98 -0.32
N ASP A 40 -1.25 30.00 -0.22
CA ASP A 40 -2.10 30.22 0.96
C ASP A 40 -3.01 29.03 1.30
N LEU A 41 -3.54 28.35 0.27
CA LEU A 41 -4.48 27.23 0.42
C LEU A 41 -3.98 25.90 -0.18
N THR A 42 -2.79 25.89 -0.80
CA THR A 42 -2.30 24.76 -1.61
C THR A 42 -0.82 24.48 -1.37
N PHE A 43 -0.48 23.19 -1.19
CA PHE A 43 0.89 22.75 -0.89
C PHE A 43 1.85 22.76 -2.08
N ILE A 44 1.33 22.78 -3.31
CA ILE A 44 2.14 22.71 -4.52
C ILE A 44 1.70 23.85 -5.44
N VAL A 45 2.62 24.79 -5.66
CA VAL A 45 2.40 25.96 -6.51
C VAL A 45 3.48 26.07 -7.58
N GLY A 46 3.15 26.73 -8.68
CA GLY A 46 4.13 27.12 -9.70
C GLY A 46 4.93 28.36 -9.28
N GLU A 47 5.85 28.80 -10.16
CA GLU A 47 6.74 29.95 -9.92
C GLU A 47 6.00 31.25 -9.55
N ARG A 48 4.74 31.40 -9.99
CA ARG A 48 3.89 32.57 -9.69
C ARG A 48 3.07 32.42 -8.39
N GLY A 49 3.37 31.42 -7.57
CA GLY A 49 2.63 31.13 -6.32
C GLY A 49 1.22 30.58 -6.52
N GLN A 50 0.83 30.27 -7.76
CA GLN A 50 -0.52 29.78 -8.11
C GLN A 50 -0.59 28.25 -8.11
N PRO A 51 -1.74 27.65 -7.75
CA PRO A 51 -1.95 26.20 -7.81
C PRO A 51 -1.66 25.64 -9.21
N LEU A 52 -0.97 24.51 -9.29
CA LEU A 52 -0.75 23.82 -10.55
C LEU A 52 -2.01 23.03 -10.95
N THR A 53 -2.33 23.03 -12.24
CA THR A 53 -3.25 22.04 -12.81
C THR A 53 -2.60 20.65 -12.78
N LYS A 54 -3.40 19.60 -12.94
CA LYS A 54 -2.91 18.22 -13.00
C LYS A 54 -1.86 18.03 -14.10
N GLU A 55 -2.11 18.61 -15.27
CA GLU A 55 -1.24 18.53 -16.45
C GLU A 55 0.06 19.29 -16.20
N SER A 56 -0.03 20.53 -15.68
CA SER A 56 1.15 21.35 -15.37
C SER A 56 2.01 20.72 -14.27
N PHE A 57 1.40 20.14 -13.24
CA PHE A 57 2.12 19.39 -12.20
C PHE A 57 2.84 18.18 -12.78
N GLY A 58 2.19 17.40 -13.64
CA GLY A 58 2.81 16.25 -14.29
C GLY A 58 4.03 16.62 -15.12
N ASN A 59 3.96 17.73 -15.86
CA ASN A 59 5.07 18.25 -16.64
C ASN A 59 6.20 18.76 -15.75
N ALA A 60 5.89 19.56 -14.73
CA ALA A 60 6.88 20.07 -13.77
C ALA A 60 7.61 18.93 -13.05
N PHE A 61 6.89 17.90 -12.62
CA PHE A 61 7.49 16.73 -11.96
C PHE A 61 8.40 15.94 -12.91
N ARG A 62 8.00 15.77 -14.18
CA ARG A 62 8.83 15.10 -15.18
C ARG A 62 10.12 15.88 -15.44
N GLU A 63 10.03 17.20 -15.52
CA GLU A 63 11.21 18.05 -15.67
C GLU A 63 12.13 17.93 -14.46
N ALA A 64 11.58 17.93 -13.24
CA ALA A 64 12.36 17.69 -12.01
C ALA A 64 13.09 16.33 -12.04
N CYS A 65 12.43 15.26 -12.48
CA CYS A 65 13.06 13.96 -12.68
C CYS A 65 14.22 14.03 -13.68
N ARG A 66 14.02 14.72 -14.82
CA ARG A 66 15.05 14.89 -15.86
C ARG A 66 16.26 15.65 -15.34
N THR A 67 16.05 16.76 -14.63
CA THR A 67 17.12 17.57 -14.03
C THR A 67 17.89 16.78 -12.97
N ALA A 68 17.21 15.97 -12.17
CA ALA A 68 17.83 15.08 -11.19
C ALA A 68 18.51 13.85 -11.81
N GLY A 69 18.39 13.62 -13.13
CA GLY A 69 18.98 12.47 -13.80
C GLY A 69 18.32 11.13 -13.45
N VAL A 70 17.08 11.13 -12.98
CA VAL A 70 16.36 9.92 -12.57
C VAL A 70 15.14 9.65 -13.47
N PRO A 71 14.83 8.39 -13.79
CA PRO A 71 13.59 8.06 -14.48
C PRO A 71 12.41 8.20 -13.52
N GLY A 72 11.24 8.62 -14.00
CA GLY A 72 10.06 8.59 -13.15
C GLY A 72 8.88 9.46 -13.56
N SER A 73 7.86 9.41 -12.70
CA SER A 73 6.68 10.26 -12.71
C SER A 73 6.07 10.31 -11.31
N ALA A 74 5.25 11.32 -11.02
CA ALA A 74 4.52 11.39 -9.75
C ALA A 74 3.64 10.14 -9.51
N HIS A 75 3.06 9.57 -10.58
CA HIS A 75 2.32 8.32 -10.48
C HIS A 75 3.23 7.14 -10.12
N GLY A 76 4.45 7.10 -10.65
CA GLY A 76 5.46 6.11 -10.29
C GLY A 76 5.83 6.16 -8.81
N VAL A 77 6.05 7.36 -8.26
CA VAL A 77 6.32 7.56 -6.82
C VAL A 77 5.20 6.97 -5.96
N ARG A 78 3.94 7.17 -6.35
CA ARG A 78 2.80 6.57 -5.64
C ARG A 78 2.83 5.04 -5.65
N LYS A 79 3.21 4.40 -6.77
CA LYS A 79 3.36 2.94 -6.84
C LYS A 79 4.49 2.45 -5.93
N ILE A 80 5.61 3.16 -5.90
CA ILE A 80 6.74 2.86 -5.03
C ILE A 80 6.32 2.95 -3.57
N ALA A 81 5.60 4.00 -3.17
CA ALA A 81 5.09 4.15 -1.82
C ALA A 81 4.18 2.99 -1.40
N ALA A 82 3.25 2.57 -2.27
CA ALA A 82 2.36 1.43 -1.99
C ALA A 82 3.13 0.10 -1.88
N THR A 83 4.10 -0.11 -2.77
CA THR A 83 4.96 -1.31 -2.76
C THR A 83 5.81 -1.36 -1.49
N THR A 84 6.40 -0.22 -1.10
CA THR A 84 7.22 -0.09 0.10
C THR A 84 6.39 -0.37 1.35
N ALA A 85 5.19 0.22 1.44
CA ALA A 85 4.29 -0.03 2.56
C ALA A 85 3.88 -1.51 2.64
N ALA A 86 3.52 -2.13 1.51
CA ALA A 86 3.17 -3.56 1.46
C ALA A 86 4.34 -4.46 1.90
N ASN A 87 5.55 -4.20 1.41
CA ASN A 87 6.75 -4.93 1.81
C ASN A 87 7.08 -4.77 3.30
N ASN A 88 6.71 -3.63 3.89
CA ASN A 88 6.82 -3.39 5.33
C ASN A 88 5.64 -3.98 6.14
N GLY A 89 4.81 -4.82 5.53
CA GLY A 89 3.72 -5.53 6.21
C GLY A 89 2.41 -4.75 6.32
N ALA A 90 2.25 -3.65 5.57
CA ALA A 90 0.96 -2.95 5.54
C ALA A 90 -0.14 -3.85 4.97
N THR A 91 -1.21 -4.01 5.73
CA THR A 91 -2.39 -4.77 5.31
C THR A 91 -3.13 -4.06 4.17
N THR A 92 -3.95 -4.82 3.45
CA THR A 92 -4.87 -4.28 2.43
C THR A 92 -5.68 -3.08 2.95
N SER A 93 -6.21 -3.17 4.18
CA SER A 93 -6.98 -2.10 4.82
C SER A 93 -6.15 -0.86 5.14
N GLN A 94 -4.91 -1.02 5.60
CA GLN A 94 -3.99 0.10 5.83
C GLN A 94 -3.64 0.81 4.52
N LEU A 95 -3.37 0.05 3.45
CA LEU A 95 -3.13 0.63 2.13
C LEU A 95 -4.37 1.36 1.59
N LYS A 96 -5.58 0.84 1.80
CA LYS A 96 -6.82 1.55 1.43
C LYS A 96 -6.93 2.89 2.13
N ALA A 97 -6.64 2.95 3.43
CA ALA A 97 -6.68 4.18 4.19
C ALA A 97 -5.62 5.20 3.73
N LEU A 98 -4.38 4.75 3.52
CA LEU A 98 -3.26 5.61 3.09
C LEU A 98 -3.47 6.18 1.68
N PHE A 99 -3.96 5.35 0.75
CA PHE A 99 -4.02 5.70 -0.66
C PHE A 99 -5.43 6.11 -1.12
N GLY A 100 -6.46 5.99 -0.28
CA GLY A 100 -7.84 6.31 -0.63
C GLY A 100 -8.45 5.34 -1.65
N TRP A 101 -8.12 4.05 -1.55
CA TRP A 101 -8.74 3.01 -2.39
C TRP A 101 -10.03 2.48 -1.77
N THR A 102 -11.11 2.42 -2.56
CA THR A 102 -12.40 1.83 -2.16
C THR A 102 -12.39 0.31 -2.24
N SER A 103 -11.90 -0.22 -3.36
CA SER A 103 -11.85 -1.65 -3.67
C SER A 103 -10.54 -2.28 -3.22
N ASP A 104 -10.61 -3.57 -2.91
CA ASP A 104 -9.45 -4.39 -2.53
C ASP A 104 -8.58 -4.77 -3.72
N ALA A 105 -9.04 -4.59 -4.97
CA ALA A 105 -8.29 -4.98 -6.16
C ALA A 105 -6.91 -4.30 -6.25
N MET A 106 -6.84 -2.99 -5.99
CA MET A 106 -5.60 -2.22 -6.04
C MET A 106 -4.62 -2.56 -4.91
N PRO A 107 -5.00 -2.52 -3.62
CA PRO A 107 -4.08 -2.87 -2.53
C PRO A 107 -3.61 -4.34 -2.61
N THR A 108 -4.50 -5.27 -3.01
CA THR A 108 -4.15 -6.70 -3.16
C THR A 108 -3.03 -6.92 -4.17
N LEU A 109 -2.96 -6.10 -5.23
CA LEU A 109 -1.86 -6.17 -6.21
C LEU A 109 -0.49 -5.99 -5.54
N TYR A 110 -0.40 -5.12 -4.53
CA TYR A 110 0.85 -4.86 -3.82
C TYR A 110 1.10 -5.85 -2.69
N THR A 111 0.07 -6.30 -1.98
CA THR A 111 0.24 -7.18 -0.82
C THR A 111 0.39 -8.65 -1.19
N ARG A 112 -0.14 -9.12 -2.32
CA ARG A 112 -0.17 -10.56 -2.68
C ARG A 112 1.20 -11.25 -2.61
N ALA A 113 2.24 -10.61 -3.13
CA ALA A 113 3.59 -11.17 -3.10
C ALA A 113 4.26 -10.94 -1.74
N ALA A 114 4.16 -9.71 -1.21
CA ALA A 114 4.75 -9.31 0.07
C ALA A 114 4.26 -10.18 1.25
N ASP A 115 2.97 -10.51 1.27
CA ASP A 115 2.34 -11.23 2.38
C ASP A 115 2.53 -12.74 2.31
N ARG A 116 2.76 -13.31 1.13
CA ARG A 116 2.69 -14.77 0.94
C ARG A 116 3.65 -15.53 1.85
N GLU A 117 4.92 -15.14 1.87
CA GLU A 117 5.93 -15.80 2.70
C GLU A 117 5.75 -15.43 4.18
N ARG A 118 5.55 -14.13 4.45
CA ARG A 118 5.43 -13.59 5.80
C ARG A 118 4.27 -14.24 6.57
N LEU A 119 3.07 -14.21 6.00
CA LEU A 119 1.87 -14.80 6.62
C LEU A 119 2.00 -16.31 6.76
N GLY A 120 2.65 -16.98 5.81
CA GLY A 120 2.92 -18.42 5.90
C GLY A 120 3.77 -18.78 7.12
N ARG A 121 4.81 -17.99 7.41
CA ARG A 121 5.66 -18.17 8.59
C ARG A 121 4.91 -17.84 9.88
N GLU A 122 4.17 -16.74 9.91
CA GLU A 122 3.39 -16.31 11.08
C GLU A 122 2.29 -17.32 11.45
N ALA A 123 1.59 -17.88 10.46
CA ALA A 123 0.50 -18.81 10.66
C ALA A 123 0.96 -20.23 11.03
N GLY A 124 2.27 -20.51 11.11
CA GLY A 124 2.80 -21.84 11.41
C GLY A 124 2.25 -22.43 12.72
N HIS A 125 2.14 -21.61 13.76
CA HIS A 125 1.59 -22.03 15.06
C HIS A 125 0.13 -22.50 14.97
N MET A 126 -0.65 -22.05 13.98
CA MET A 126 -2.05 -22.47 13.81
C MET A 126 -2.18 -23.92 13.37
N LEU A 127 -1.08 -24.57 12.95
CA LEU A 127 -1.02 -25.99 12.63
C LEU A 127 -0.75 -26.87 13.85
N GLU A 128 -0.37 -26.28 14.98
CA GLU A 128 -0.15 -27.00 16.23
C GLU A 128 -1.46 -27.62 16.70
N ASN A 129 -1.37 -28.87 17.14
CA ASN A 129 -2.54 -29.70 17.43
C ASN A 129 -2.36 -30.35 18.81
N GLU A 130 -2.38 -29.52 19.86
CA GLU A 130 -2.08 -29.92 21.24
C GLU A 130 -3.06 -30.97 21.80
N ASN A 131 -4.27 -31.10 21.23
CA ASN A 131 -5.35 -31.96 21.73
C ASN A 131 -5.64 -33.21 20.88
N ARG A 132 -4.64 -33.77 20.16
CA ARG A 132 -4.86 -35.05 19.46
C ARG A 132 -5.06 -36.21 20.45
N LYS A 133 -6.21 -36.88 20.37
CA LYS A 133 -6.24 -38.35 20.56
C LYS A 133 -5.61 -38.96 19.32
N SER A 134 -4.40 -39.50 19.45
CA SER A 134 -3.78 -40.26 18.36
C SER A 134 -4.72 -41.38 17.94
N ILE A 135 -5.13 -41.40 16.67
CA ILE A 135 -5.77 -42.60 16.12
C ILE A 135 -4.62 -43.58 15.90
N PRO A 136 -4.57 -44.72 16.62
CA PRO A 136 -3.49 -45.68 16.47
C PRO A 136 -3.43 -46.14 15.01
N SER A 137 -2.22 -46.30 14.48
CA SER A 137 -2.02 -46.87 13.15
C SER A 137 -2.73 -48.22 13.07
N PRO A 138 -3.46 -48.50 11.98
CA PRO A 138 -4.10 -49.80 11.80
C PRO A 138 -3.03 -50.89 11.84
N GLU A 139 -3.24 -51.90 12.68
CA GLU A 139 -2.30 -53.01 12.90
C GLU A 139 -2.20 -53.95 11.67
N GLY A 140 -3.12 -53.83 10.71
CA GLY A 140 -3.18 -54.68 9.51
C GLY A 140 -2.92 -53.93 8.20
N LYS A 141 -2.40 -54.64 7.19
CA LYS A 141 -2.23 -54.13 5.83
C LYS A 141 -3.57 -53.69 5.22
N VAL A 142 -3.82 -52.39 5.17
CA VAL A 142 -4.94 -51.78 4.45
C VAL A 142 -4.65 -51.75 2.95
N ARG A 143 -4.75 -52.93 2.31
CA ARG A 143 -4.94 -53.23 0.89
C ARG A 143 -4.37 -54.63 0.60
N ALA A 144 -5.15 -55.66 0.91
CA ALA A 144 -5.06 -56.91 0.15
C ALA A 144 -6.17 -56.81 -0.91
N LEU A 145 -5.79 -56.76 -2.18
CA LEU A 145 -6.72 -56.95 -3.30
C LEU A 145 -7.38 -58.32 -3.09
N ALA A 146 -8.70 -58.34 -2.92
CA ALA A 146 -9.44 -59.59 -2.93
C ALA A 146 -9.29 -60.21 -4.33
N GLU A 147 -8.55 -61.31 -4.42
CA GLU A 147 -8.58 -62.18 -5.60
C GLU A 147 -9.99 -62.77 -5.70
N ASN A 148 -10.77 -62.26 -6.65
CA ASN A 148 -12.04 -62.88 -7.03
C ASN A 148 -11.76 -64.24 -7.67
N ARG A 149 -12.32 -65.30 -7.07
CA ARG A 149 -12.40 -66.64 -7.66
C ARG A 149 -13.86 -67.03 -7.85
#